data_AF-A0A2G2WGI1-F1
#
_entry.id   AF-A0A2G2WGI1-F1
#
_cell.length_a   1.000
_cell.length_b   1.000
_cell.length_c   1.000
_cell.angle_alpha   90.00
_cell.angle_beta   90.00
_cell.angle_gamma   90.00
#
_symmetry.space_group_name_H-M   'P 1'
#
loop_
_entity.id
_entity.type
_entity.pdbx_description
1 polymer ?
#
loop_
_entity_poly.entity_id
_entity_poly.type
_entity_poly.pdbx_seq_one_letter_code
_entity_poly.pdbx_strand_id
1 'polypeptide(L)'
;MMENQQFPLKKFKRAEVWCLCDGLVLLRNPRADKYFVLWNPSTREYRAISCPDNHLYYNDESRRVRACGLCYDSSVGDYKVILIYDLFYAVYSLIRDSWTTKTSFPCPVLPLLPGDMISFGITTAGCVFWSLINGEIQLFVDRASTIIYFDVKLDEVKNLSTPDFVGENDFFYLASVKGCLSLYGGRIESEELNIWN
;
A
#
# COMPACT_ATOMS: atom_id res chain seq x y z
N MET A 1 -26.01 17.68 0.19
CA MET A 1 -25.00 18.74 0.04
C MET A 1 -23.74 18.22 0.72
N MET A 2 -22.64 18.03 0.01
CA MET A 2 -21.38 17.62 0.64
C MET A 2 -20.72 18.87 1.24
N GLU A 3 -20.65 18.96 2.56
CA GLU A 3 -19.93 20.04 3.24
C GLU A 3 -18.41 19.85 3.04
N ASN A 4 -17.71 20.93 2.73
CA ASN A 4 -16.25 20.92 2.70
C ASN A 4 -15.71 20.75 4.12
N GLN A 5 -15.22 19.54 4.44
CA GLN A 5 -14.58 19.24 5.72
C GLN A 5 -13.05 19.33 5.57
N GLN A 6 -12.42 20.17 6.40
CA GLN A 6 -10.96 20.26 6.47
C GLN A 6 -10.40 19.30 7.52
N PHE A 7 -9.27 18.67 7.19
CA PHE A 7 -8.51 17.88 8.16
C PHE A 7 -8.06 18.77 9.33
N PRO A 8 -8.30 18.37 10.60
CA PRO A 8 -8.12 19.27 11.76
C PRO A 8 -6.66 19.65 12.05
N LEU A 9 -5.68 18.84 11.64
CA LEU A 9 -4.26 19.09 11.93
C LEU A 9 -3.60 19.97 10.86
N LYS A 10 -3.35 21.25 11.20
CA LYS A 10 -2.62 22.21 10.36
C LYS A 10 -1.20 21.74 9.96
N LYS A 11 -0.56 20.86 10.73
CA LYS A 11 0.77 20.28 10.42
C LYS A 11 0.74 19.25 9.28
N PHE A 12 -0.44 18.78 8.91
CA PHE A 12 -0.70 17.88 7.78
C PHE A 12 -1.33 18.62 6.59
N LYS A 13 -1.07 19.92 6.46
CA LYS A 13 -1.34 20.64 5.21
C LYS A 13 -0.59 19.94 4.08
N ARG A 14 -1.30 19.55 3.02
CA ARG A 14 -0.79 18.76 1.87
C ARG A 14 -0.53 17.28 2.19
N ALA A 15 -1.24 16.73 3.16
CA ALA A 15 -1.24 15.29 3.33
C ALA A 15 -1.82 14.60 2.09
N GLU A 16 -1.22 13.48 1.73
CA GLU A 16 -1.71 12.57 0.69
C GLU A 16 -2.44 11.41 1.34
N VAL A 17 -3.48 10.92 0.68
CA VAL A 17 -4.17 9.68 1.05
C VAL A 17 -3.37 8.51 0.48
N TRP A 18 -2.98 7.57 1.33
CA TRP A 18 -2.16 6.41 0.92
C TRP A 18 -2.92 5.09 0.95
N CYS A 19 -3.89 4.93 1.85
CA CYS A 19 -4.74 3.74 1.90
C CYS A 19 -6.04 4.01 2.67
N LEU A 20 -7.02 3.15 2.42
CA LEU A 20 -8.39 3.23 2.91
C LEU A 20 -8.83 1.86 3.41
N CYS A 21 -9.52 1.80 4.55
CA CYS A 21 -10.14 0.60 5.08
C CYS A 21 -11.29 0.98 5.99
N ASP A 22 -12.49 0.44 5.77
CA ASP A 22 -13.66 0.64 6.66
C ASP A 22 -13.97 2.11 6.99
N GLY A 23 -13.76 3.00 6.00
CA GLY A 23 -13.95 4.45 6.17
C GLY A 23 -12.82 5.17 6.92
N LEU A 24 -11.81 4.45 7.41
CA LEU A 24 -10.55 5.02 7.89
C LEU A 24 -9.62 5.35 6.73
N VAL A 25 -8.89 6.44 6.90
CA VAL A 25 -7.95 6.98 5.91
C VAL A 25 -6.56 7.06 6.55
N LEU A 26 -5.55 6.46 5.92
CA LEU A 26 -4.17 6.71 6.29
C LEU A 26 -3.62 7.87 5.46
N LEU A 27 -3.15 8.89 6.18
CA LEU A 27 -2.57 10.10 5.64
C LEU A 27 -1.06 10.13 5.88
N ARG A 28 -0.30 10.56 4.86
CA ARG A 28 1.14 10.84 4.98
C ARG A 28 1.41 12.27 4.54
N ASN A 29 2.32 12.95 5.24
CA ASN A 29 2.88 14.20 4.74
C ASN A 29 4.19 13.87 3.97
N PRO A 30 4.29 14.16 2.67
CA PRO A 30 5.48 13.86 1.87
C PRO A 30 6.78 14.51 2.38
N ARG A 31 6.66 15.57 3.20
CA ARG A 31 7.81 16.25 3.83
C ARG A 31 8.17 15.68 5.20
N ALA A 32 7.43 14.70 5.69
CA ALA A 32 7.58 14.11 7.02
C ALA A 32 7.57 12.59 6.91
N ASP A 33 8.71 12.01 6.50
CA ASP A 33 8.84 10.59 6.14
C ASP A 33 8.50 9.60 7.27
N LYS A 34 8.48 10.07 8.53
CA LYS A 34 8.26 9.22 9.72
C LYS A 34 6.84 9.29 10.27
N TYR A 35 6.03 10.23 9.80
CA TYR A 35 4.77 10.58 10.45
C TYR A 35 3.57 10.27 9.57
N PHE A 36 2.74 9.38 10.07
CA PHE A 36 1.47 8.99 9.48
C PHE A 36 0.34 9.42 10.40
N VAL A 37 -0.84 9.62 9.83
CA VAL A 37 -2.07 9.82 10.62
C VAL A 37 -3.15 8.90 10.10
N LEU A 38 -3.67 8.08 11.00
CA LEU A 38 -4.91 7.37 10.79
C LEU A 38 -6.06 8.31 11.16
N TRP A 39 -6.95 8.58 10.21
CA TRP A 39 -8.04 9.54 10.37
C TRP A 39 -9.38 8.86 10.09
N ASN A 40 -10.36 9.11 10.95
CA ASN A 40 -11.77 8.83 10.69
C ASN A 40 -12.45 10.15 10.23
N PRO A 41 -12.76 10.32 8.94
CA PRO A 41 -13.41 11.53 8.46
C PRO A 41 -14.81 11.74 9.07
N SER A 42 -15.54 10.66 9.35
CA SER A 42 -16.91 10.70 9.87
C SER A 42 -16.97 11.20 11.32
N THR A 43 -16.01 10.79 12.17
CA THR A 43 -15.95 11.23 13.58
C THR A 43 -14.99 12.40 13.81
N ARG A 44 -14.13 12.70 12.83
CA ARG A 44 -13.02 13.67 12.89
C ARG A 44 -11.90 13.30 13.87
N GLU A 45 -11.97 12.11 14.45
CA GLU A 45 -10.93 11.59 15.32
C GLU A 45 -9.73 11.13 14.49
N TYR A 46 -8.54 11.30 15.05
CA TYR A 46 -7.31 10.89 14.40
C TYR A 46 -6.33 10.30 15.42
N ARG A 47 -5.44 9.45 14.93
CA ARG A 47 -4.29 8.92 15.66
C ARG A 47 -3.03 9.18 14.86
N ALA A 48 -2.07 9.85 15.48
CA ALA A 48 -0.74 9.99 14.90
C ALA A 48 0.05 8.71 15.13
N ILE A 49 0.70 8.22 14.08
CA ILE A 49 1.53 7.02 14.10
C ILE A 49 2.92 7.45 13.65
N SER A 50 3.92 7.24 14.52
CA SER A 50 5.31 7.48 14.19
C SER A 50 6.03 6.16 13.93
N CYS A 51 6.74 6.09 12.81
CA CYS A 51 7.65 4.99 12.53
C CYS A 51 8.94 5.15 13.37
N PRO A 52 9.40 4.12 14.10
CA PRO A 52 10.64 4.19 14.85
C PRO A 52 11.87 4.31 13.93
N ASP A 53 12.91 5.00 14.40
CA ASP A 53 14.08 5.35 13.58
C ASP A 53 14.83 4.14 13.02
N ASN A 54 14.89 3.03 13.77
CA ASN A 54 15.52 1.79 13.33
C ASN A 54 14.82 1.11 12.14
N HIS A 55 13.60 1.51 11.77
CA HIS A 55 12.96 1.04 10.53
C HIS A 55 13.32 1.92 9.33
N LEU A 56 13.94 3.08 9.55
CA LEU A 56 14.43 3.94 8.47
C LEU A 56 15.90 3.66 8.15
N TYR A 57 16.57 2.88 9.00
CA TYR A 57 17.96 2.47 8.83
C TYR A 57 18.04 0.95 8.95
N TYR A 58 18.42 0.29 7.87
CA TYR A 58 18.72 -1.14 7.89
C TYR A 58 20.13 -1.33 7.36
N ASN A 59 21.00 -1.96 8.15
CA ASN A 59 22.44 -2.06 7.86
C ASN A 59 23.10 -0.71 7.53
N ASP A 60 22.76 0.33 8.29
CA ASP A 60 23.32 1.70 8.17
C ASP A 60 22.92 2.47 6.89
N GLU A 61 21.99 1.95 6.10
CA GLU A 61 21.47 2.61 4.91
C GLU A 61 20.09 3.24 5.16
N SER A 62 19.92 4.50 4.75
CA SER A 62 18.62 5.18 4.80
C SER A 62 17.62 4.54 3.85
N ARG A 63 16.45 4.16 4.36
CA ARG A 63 15.38 3.50 3.61
C ARG A 63 14.12 4.36 3.60
N ARG A 64 13.42 4.32 2.46
CA ARG A 64 12.15 5.01 2.26
C ARG A 64 11.03 3.99 2.24
N VAL A 65 9.88 4.36 2.82
CA VAL A 65 8.64 3.60 2.66
C VAL A 65 8.21 3.67 1.20
N ARG A 66 8.08 2.50 0.57
CA ARG A 66 7.68 2.32 -0.83
C ARG A 66 6.18 2.20 -1.00
N ALA A 67 5.50 1.56 -0.05
CA ALA A 67 4.04 1.45 -0.03
C ALA A 67 3.49 1.40 1.39
N CYS A 68 2.19 1.71 1.49
CA CYS A 68 1.42 1.58 2.72
C CYS A 68 0.16 0.76 2.47
N GLY A 69 -0.29 0.05 3.51
CA GLY A 69 -1.57 -0.66 3.56
C GLY A 69 -2.27 -0.44 4.88
N LEU A 70 -3.58 -0.61 4.87
CA LEU A 70 -4.43 -0.50 6.07
C LEU A 70 -5.46 -1.64 6.02
N CYS A 71 -5.56 -2.45 7.07
CA CYS A 71 -6.56 -3.51 7.13
C CYS A 71 -7.14 -3.69 8.52
N TYR A 72 -8.26 -4.40 8.57
CA TYR A 72 -8.89 -4.85 9.80
C TYR A 72 -8.75 -6.36 9.95
N ASP A 73 -8.12 -6.79 11.04
CA ASP A 73 -8.02 -8.16 11.47
C ASP A 73 -9.18 -8.51 12.41
N SER A 74 -10.27 -8.98 11.81
CA SER A 74 -11.47 -9.40 12.54
C SER A 74 -11.25 -10.52 13.55
N SER A 75 -10.17 -11.31 13.45
CA SER A 75 -9.91 -12.43 14.37
C SER A 75 -9.50 -11.96 15.77
N VAL A 76 -8.84 -10.81 15.84
CA VAL A 76 -8.37 -10.18 17.09
C VAL A 76 -8.95 -8.78 17.30
N GLY A 77 -9.78 -8.30 16.37
CA GLY A 77 -10.43 -7.00 16.43
C GLY A 77 -9.49 -5.82 16.24
N ASP A 78 -8.39 -6.00 15.50
CA ASP A 78 -7.30 -5.02 15.41
C ASP A 78 -7.22 -4.35 14.03
N TYR A 79 -6.90 -3.06 13.99
CA TYR A 79 -6.49 -2.42 12.76
C TYR A 79 -4.98 -2.50 12.61
N LYS A 80 -4.51 -2.82 11.42
CA LYS A 80 -3.08 -2.91 11.13
C LYS A 80 -2.69 -1.94 10.03
N VAL A 81 -1.57 -1.26 10.24
CA VAL A 81 -0.91 -0.46 9.20
C VAL A 81 0.32 -1.22 8.73
N ILE A 82 0.43 -1.43 7.43
CA ILE A 82 1.55 -2.14 6.80
C ILE A 82 2.40 -1.10 6.08
N LEU A 83 3.70 -1.08 6.35
CA LEU A 83 4.68 -0.29 5.62
C LEU A 83 5.63 -1.24 4.88
N ILE A 84 5.77 -1.05 3.58
CA ILE A 84 6.65 -1.85 2.72
C ILE A 84 7.91 -1.05 2.43
N TYR A 85 9.07 -1.68 2.67
CA TYR A 85 10.40 -1.16 2.33
C TYR A 85 11.05 -2.08 1.29
N ASP A 86 12.28 -1.73 0.88
CA ASP A 86 13.01 -2.48 -0.15
C ASP A 86 13.32 -3.94 0.24
N LEU A 87 13.58 -4.20 1.53
CA LEU A 87 14.12 -5.50 2.02
C LEU A 87 13.26 -6.16 3.10
N PHE A 88 12.28 -5.45 3.65
CA PHE A 88 11.44 -5.91 4.74
C PHE A 88 10.13 -5.13 4.74
N TYR A 89 9.21 -5.53 5.60
CA TYR A 89 8.01 -4.76 5.89
C TYR A 89 7.80 -4.67 7.40
N ALA A 90 7.06 -3.64 7.81
CA ALA A 90 6.70 -3.41 9.20
C ALA A 90 5.18 -3.39 9.33
N VAL A 91 4.67 -4.04 10.37
CA VAL A 91 3.24 -4.07 10.69
C VAL A 91 3.04 -3.39 12.02
N TYR A 92 2.24 -2.33 12.04
CA TYR A 92 1.81 -1.66 13.25
C TYR A 92 0.44 -2.18 13.67
N SER A 93 0.33 -2.61 14.93
CA SER A 93 -0.93 -3.02 15.55
C SER A 93 -1.52 -1.84 16.34
N LEU A 94 -2.78 -1.49 16.07
CA LEU A 94 -3.45 -0.37 16.75
C LEU A 94 -3.75 -0.68 18.22
N ILE A 95 -4.09 -1.94 18.52
CA ILE A 95 -4.37 -2.42 19.88
C ILE A 95 -3.08 -2.52 20.70
N ARG A 96 -2.01 -3.06 20.12
CA ARG A 96 -0.73 -3.25 20.82
C ARG A 96 0.11 -1.99 20.88
N ASP A 97 -0.23 -1.00 20.06
CA ASP A 97 0.50 0.26 19.89
C ASP A 97 2.00 0.01 19.62
N SER A 98 2.30 -0.97 18.76
CA SER A 98 3.66 -1.42 18.52
C SER A 98 3.87 -1.88 17.09
N TRP A 99 5.13 -1.75 16.65
CA TRP A 99 5.61 -2.19 15.35
C TRP A 99 6.24 -3.57 15.45
N THR A 100 5.97 -4.42 14.46
CA THR A 100 6.66 -5.69 14.24
C THR A 100 7.32 -5.67 12.87
N THR A 101 8.64 -5.84 12.83
CA THR A 101 9.39 -5.98 11.58
C THR A 101 9.38 -7.43 11.11
N LYS A 102 9.18 -7.66 9.82
CA LYS A 102 9.23 -8.98 9.21
C LYS A 102 10.13 -8.97 7.97
N THR A 103 11.00 -9.98 7.90
CA THR A 103 11.98 -10.17 6.82
C THR A 103 11.63 -11.36 5.92
N SER A 104 10.54 -12.09 6.20
CA SER A 104 10.06 -13.25 5.43
C SER A 104 9.46 -12.89 4.06
N PHE A 105 9.96 -11.80 3.46
CA PHE A 105 9.47 -11.22 2.22
C PHE A 105 9.77 -12.17 1.05
N PRO A 106 8.77 -12.61 0.27
CA PRO A 106 9.01 -13.51 -0.86
C PRO A 106 9.47 -12.77 -2.12
N CYS A 107 10.14 -11.63 -1.98
CA CYS A 107 10.54 -10.81 -3.10
C CYS A 107 12.05 -10.84 -3.29
N PRO A 108 12.56 -11.61 -4.26
CA PRO A 108 13.79 -11.32 -4.95
C PRO A 108 13.47 -10.33 -6.08
N VAL A 109 12.87 -9.17 -5.78
CA VAL A 109 12.88 -8.11 -6.79
C VAL A 109 14.28 -7.54 -6.73
N LEU A 110 14.99 -7.68 -7.85
CA LEU A 110 16.17 -6.89 -8.18
C LEU A 110 16.02 -5.50 -7.53
N PRO A 111 17.02 -5.02 -6.78
CA PRO A 111 16.85 -3.89 -5.87
C PRO A 111 16.02 -2.79 -6.52
N LEU A 112 14.81 -2.55 -5.99
CA LEU A 112 13.88 -1.56 -6.54
C LEU A 112 14.66 -0.29 -6.84
N LEU A 113 14.74 0.06 -8.12
CA LEU A 113 15.59 1.14 -8.57
C LEU A 113 15.08 2.46 -7.97
N PRO A 114 15.97 3.45 -7.80
CA PRO A 114 15.54 4.79 -7.44
C PRO A 114 14.52 5.32 -8.47
N GLY A 115 13.24 5.39 -8.09
CA GLY A 115 12.15 5.80 -8.99
C GLY A 115 10.96 4.83 -9.04
N ASP A 116 11.14 3.59 -8.59
CA ASP A 116 10.07 2.59 -8.63
C ASP A 116 8.89 3.00 -7.73
N MET A 117 7.68 2.93 -8.29
CA MET A 117 6.43 3.21 -7.60
C MET A 117 5.67 1.92 -7.32
N ILE A 118 5.15 1.81 -6.11
CA ILE A 118 4.19 0.78 -5.73
C ILE A 118 2.81 1.45 -5.68
N SER A 119 1.76 0.75 -6.10
CA SER A 119 0.40 1.28 -6.02
C SER A 119 -0.03 1.61 -4.60
N PHE A 120 -1.14 2.34 -4.46
CA PHE A 120 -1.85 2.41 -3.20
C PHE A 120 -2.33 1.02 -2.76
N GLY A 121 -2.33 0.79 -1.44
CA GLY A 121 -2.79 -0.48 -0.88
C GLY A 121 -4.31 -0.60 -0.97
N ILE A 122 -4.79 -1.67 -1.60
CA ILE A 122 -6.21 -1.96 -1.77
C ILE A 122 -6.61 -3.08 -0.83
N THR A 123 -7.52 -2.77 0.09
CA THR A 123 -7.99 -3.74 1.07
C THR A 123 -9.28 -4.39 0.61
N THR A 124 -9.26 -5.71 0.48
CA THR A 124 -10.42 -6.48 0.07
C THR A 124 -10.28 -7.95 0.48
N ALA A 125 -11.39 -8.61 0.79
CA ALA A 125 -11.43 -10.04 1.14
C ALA A 125 -10.41 -10.50 2.21
N GLY A 126 -10.13 -9.66 3.21
CA GLY A 126 -9.17 -9.99 4.28
C GLY A 126 -7.70 -9.97 3.83
N CYS A 127 -7.40 -9.29 2.73
CA CYS A 127 -6.05 -9.06 2.23
C CYS A 127 -5.85 -7.59 1.87
N VAL A 128 -4.60 -7.15 1.83
CA VAL A 128 -4.22 -5.85 1.24
C VAL A 128 -3.34 -6.10 0.04
N PHE A 129 -3.67 -5.56 -1.12
CA PHE A 129 -2.98 -5.80 -2.39
C PHE A 129 -2.22 -4.57 -2.88
N TRP A 130 -1.09 -4.81 -3.54
CA TRP A 130 -0.30 -3.80 -4.23
C TRP A 130 0.22 -4.34 -5.57
N SER A 131 0.25 -3.51 -6.60
CA SER A 131 0.97 -3.79 -7.83
C SER A 131 2.38 -3.23 -7.75
N LEU A 132 3.36 -4.09 -8.04
CA LEU A 132 4.75 -3.72 -8.26
C LEU A 132 4.95 -3.65 -9.78
N ILE A 133 5.17 -2.45 -10.31
CA ILE A 133 5.41 -2.23 -11.74
C ILE A 133 6.82 -1.68 -11.86
N ASN A 134 7.67 -2.37 -12.63
CA ASN A 134 9.07 -2.01 -12.83
C ASN A 134 9.26 -1.42 -14.24
N GLY A 135 10.01 -0.32 -14.36
CA GLY A 135 10.33 0.29 -15.66
C GLY A 135 10.68 1.79 -15.61
N GLU A 136 11.53 2.23 -16.55
CA GLU A 136 11.94 3.65 -16.72
C GLU A 136 10.75 4.57 -17.02
N ILE A 137 9.71 4.04 -17.66
CA ILE A 137 8.44 4.72 -17.92
C ILE A 137 7.35 3.93 -17.19
N GLN A 138 6.99 4.45 -16.02
CA GLN A 138 6.21 3.88 -14.91
C GLN A 138 4.72 3.62 -15.22
N LEU A 139 4.41 3.10 -16.40
CA LEU A 139 3.07 2.74 -16.85
C LEU A 139 3.01 1.29 -17.33
N PHE A 140 4.15 0.69 -17.66
CA PHE A 140 4.19 -0.54 -18.44
C PHE A 140 4.74 -1.72 -17.67
N VAL A 141 4.18 -2.89 -17.94
CA VAL A 141 4.52 -4.18 -17.38
C VAL A 141 5.77 -4.69 -18.05
N ASP A 142 6.71 -5.09 -17.21
CA ASP A 142 7.89 -5.84 -17.60
C ASP A 142 7.88 -7.23 -16.94
N ARG A 143 8.95 -8.01 -17.13
CA ARG A 143 9.08 -9.36 -16.55
C ARG A 143 9.19 -9.39 -15.02
N ALA A 144 9.52 -8.26 -14.39
CA ALA A 144 9.65 -8.17 -12.94
C ALA A 144 8.36 -7.67 -12.28
N SER A 145 7.39 -7.21 -13.07
CA SER A 145 6.13 -6.70 -12.58
C SER A 145 5.30 -7.84 -11.97
N THR A 146 4.80 -7.61 -10.77
CA THR A 146 4.10 -8.63 -9.98
C THR A 146 3.05 -7.99 -9.07
N ILE A 147 2.18 -8.81 -8.47
CA ILE A 147 1.25 -8.39 -7.44
C ILE A 147 1.70 -8.99 -6.12
N ILE A 148 1.77 -8.19 -5.08
CA ILE A 148 1.95 -8.68 -3.71
C ILE A 148 0.71 -8.39 -2.89
N TYR A 149 0.51 -9.20 -1.86
CA TYR A 149 -0.56 -8.98 -0.91
C TYR A 149 -0.17 -9.38 0.49
N PHE A 150 -0.74 -8.68 1.46
CA PHE A 150 -0.66 -9.03 2.87
C PHE A 150 -1.91 -9.84 3.24
N ASP A 151 -1.71 -11.10 3.63
CA ASP A 151 -2.74 -11.97 4.16
C ASP A 151 -2.96 -11.62 5.64
N VAL A 152 -4.14 -11.08 5.97
CA VAL A 152 -4.43 -10.62 7.33
C VAL A 152 -4.44 -11.77 8.33
N LYS A 153 -4.88 -12.96 7.92
CA LYS A 153 -5.00 -14.12 8.81
C LYS A 153 -3.64 -14.73 9.12
N LEU A 154 -2.78 -14.79 8.12
CA LEU A 154 -1.43 -15.33 8.29
C LEU A 154 -0.43 -14.27 8.77
N ASP A 155 -0.83 -13.00 8.72
CA ASP A 155 -0.01 -11.85 9.09
C ASP A 155 1.25 -11.75 8.22
N GLU A 156 1.18 -12.15 6.95
CA GLU A 156 2.33 -12.30 6.06
C GLU A 156 2.11 -11.70 4.69
N VAL A 157 3.18 -11.16 4.09
CA VAL A 157 3.20 -10.75 2.68
C VAL A 157 3.50 -11.94 1.79
N LYS A 158 2.74 -12.07 0.70
CA LYS A 158 2.81 -13.13 -0.31
C LYS A 158 2.80 -12.54 -1.72
N ASN A 159 3.30 -13.32 -2.68
CA ASN A 159 3.16 -13.00 -4.10
C ASN A 159 1.87 -13.58 -4.66
N LEU A 160 1.26 -12.84 -5.58
CA LEU A 160 0.20 -13.29 -6.45
C LEU A 160 0.73 -13.18 -7.89
N SER A 161 0.67 -14.27 -8.64
CA SER A 161 1.08 -14.29 -10.05
C SER A 161 0.34 -13.20 -10.83
N THR A 162 1.05 -12.47 -11.68
CA THR A 162 0.41 -11.55 -12.62
C THR A 162 -0.52 -12.33 -13.55
N PRO A 163 -1.73 -11.82 -13.82
CA PRO A 163 -2.64 -12.51 -14.72
C PRO A 163 -2.09 -12.62 -16.14
N ASP A 164 -2.32 -13.77 -16.79
CA ASP A 164 -1.79 -14.11 -18.11
C ASP A 164 -2.20 -13.15 -19.24
N PHE A 165 -3.25 -12.33 -19.03
CA PHE A 165 -3.72 -11.37 -20.02
C PHE A 165 -2.88 -10.08 -20.07
N VAL A 166 -2.01 -9.86 -19.09
CA VAL A 166 -1.16 -8.66 -19.04
C VAL A 166 0.14 -8.96 -19.81
N GLY A 167 0.26 -8.38 -21.01
CA GLY A 167 1.44 -8.53 -21.85
C GLY A 167 2.60 -7.60 -21.46
N GLU A 168 3.78 -7.89 -21.99
CA GLU A 168 4.93 -6.97 -21.92
C GLU A 168 4.58 -5.66 -22.64
N ASN A 169 4.85 -4.53 -21.99
CA ASN A 169 4.42 -3.18 -22.40
C ASN A 169 2.93 -2.85 -22.26
N ASP A 170 2.13 -3.68 -21.58
CA ASP A 170 0.76 -3.31 -21.18
C ASP A 170 0.78 -2.56 -19.84
N PHE A 171 -0.30 -1.87 -19.47
CA PHE A 171 -0.48 -1.37 -18.11
C PHE A 171 -1.54 -2.19 -17.38
N PHE A 172 -1.47 -2.23 -16.05
CA PHE A 172 -2.60 -2.68 -15.24
C PHE A 172 -2.70 -1.90 -13.93
N TYR A 173 -3.93 -1.86 -13.40
CA TYR A 173 -4.26 -1.27 -12.11
C TYR A 173 -5.13 -2.23 -11.32
N LEU A 174 -4.97 -2.16 -10.00
CA LEU A 174 -5.83 -2.85 -9.06
C LEU A 174 -7.02 -1.97 -8.69
N ALA A 175 -8.17 -2.61 -8.46
CA ALA A 175 -9.36 -2.00 -7.90
C ALA A 175 -10.04 -2.96 -6.92
N SER A 176 -10.89 -2.43 -6.05
CA SER A 176 -11.86 -3.24 -5.30
C SER A 176 -13.25 -2.96 -5.85
N VAL A 177 -13.88 -3.97 -6.46
CA VAL A 177 -15.24 -3.88 -6.98
C VAL A 177 -16.11 -4.85 -6.22
N LYS A 178 -17.12 -4.33 -5.52
CA LYS A 178 -18.05 -5.12 -4.68
C LYS A 178 -17.35 -6.05 -3.66
N GLY A 179 -16.16 -5.67 -3.18
CA GLY A 179 -15.40 -6.47 -2.22
C GLY A 179 -14.60 -7.61 -2.84
N CYS A 180 -14.45 -7.63 -4.17
CA CYS A 180 -13.54 -8.51 -4.89
C CYS A 180 -12.33 -7.70 -5.41
N LEU A 181 -11.17 -8.34 -5.47
CA LEU A 181 -10.02 -7.76 -6.14
C LEU A 181 -10.28 -7.82 -7.64
N SER A 182 -10.21 -6.66 -8.28
CA SER A 182 -10.36 -6.53 -9.72
C SER A 182 -9.05 -6.01 -10.30
N LEU A 183 -8.69 -6.50 -11.49
CA LEU A 183 -7.68 -5.88 -12.33
C LEU A 183 -8.36 -5.23 -13.54
N TYR A 184 -7.79 -4.13 -13.99
CA TYR A 184 -8.06 -3.62 -15.32
C TYR A 184 -6.78 -3.11 -15.98
N GLY A 185 -6.68 -3.25 -17.29
CA GLY A 185 -5.45 -2.94 -18.02
C GLY A 185 -5.56 -3.16 -19.51
N GLY A 186 -4.45 -2.95 -20.21
CA GLY A 186 -4.35 -3.15 -21.65
C GLY A 186 -3.21 -2.35 -22.27
N ARG A 187 -3.24 -2.24 -23.60
CA ARG A 187 -2.29 -1.42 -24.35
C ARG A 187 -2.77 0.02 -24.37
N ILE A 188 -1.87 0.97 -24.13
CA ILE A 188 -2.17 2.40 -24.22
C ILE A 188 -2.71 2.80 -25.60
N GLU A 189 -2.25 2.15 -26.66
CA GLU A 189 -2.68 2.42 -28.04
C GLU A 189 -4.02 1.76 -28.41
N SER A 190 -4.56 0.91 -27.53
CA SER A 190 -5.83 0.23 -27.75
C SER A 190 -7.00 1.04 -27.21
N GLU A 191 -8.14 1.01 -27.90
CA GLU A 191 -9.41 1.50 -27.36
C GLU A 191 -10.08 0.48 -26.42
N GLU A 192 -9.55 -0.75 -26.34
CA GLU A 192 -10.09 -1.84 -25.52
C GLU A 192 -9.41 -1.90 -24.15
N LEU A 193 -10.22 -2.02 -23.09
CA LEU A 193 -9.78 -2.25 -21.72
C LEU A 193 -10.16 -3.66 -21.28
N ASN A 194 -9.17 -4.44 -20.86
CA ASN A 194 -9.38 -5.76 -20.27
C ASN A 194 -9.72 -5.59 -18.79
N ILE A 195 -10.77 -6.26 -18.32
CA ILE A 195 -11.19 -6.26 -16.92
C ILE A 195 -11.25 -7.70 -16.43
N TRP A 196 -10.65 -7.95 -15.28
CA TRP A 196 -10.63 -9.24 -14.61
C TRP A 196 -11.15 -9.09 -13.17
N ASN A 197 -12.02 -10.00 -12.75
CA ASN A 197 -12.66 -10.01 -11.42
C ASN A 197 -12.65 -11.42 -10.84
#